data_AF-A0A3G2LMZ8-F1
#
_entry.id   AF-A0A3G2LMZ8-F1
#
_cell.length_a   1.000
_cell.length_b   1.000
_cell.length_c   1.000
_cell.angle_alpha   90.00
_cell.angle_beta   90.00
_cell.angle_gamma   90.00
#
_symmetry.space_group_name_H-M   'P 1'
#
loop_
_entity.id
_entity.type
_entity.pdbx_description
1 polymer ?
#
loop_
_entity_poly.entity_id
_entity_poly.type
_entity_poly.pdbx_seq_one_letter_code
_entity_poly.pdbx_strand_id
1 'polypeptide(L)' 'AHICRNVQHGWLFRAMHANGASLFFICLYLPIGGGLYYGSYLYKETWNTGVLLLLLTMATAFVGYVLP' A
#
# COMPACT_ATOMS: atom_id res chain seq x y z
N ALA A 1 13.19 19.99 2.06
CA ALA A 1 12.98 19.92 0.60
C ALA A 1 14.28 19.82 -0.23
N HIS A 2 15.34 19.18 0.28
CA HIS A 2 16.62 19.03 -0.44
C HIS A 2 16.55 17.96 -1.55
N ILE A 3 15.82 16.86 -1.30
CA ILE A 3 15.73 15.70 -2.20
C ILE A 3 14.97 16.02 -3.49
N CYS A 4 13.89 16.82 -3.44
CA CYS A 4 13.17 17.17 -4.68
C CYS A 4 13.90 18.17 -5.58
N ARG A 5 14.78 19.01 -5.03
CA ARG A 5 15.39 20.13 -5.76
C ARG A 5 16.88 19.95 -6.07
N ASN A 6 17.61 19.23 -5.22
CA ASN A 6 19.07 19.13 -5.31
C ASN A 6 19.55 17.73 -5.71
N VAL A 7 18.67 16.71 -5.68
CA VAL A 7 18.99 15.35 -6.14
C VAL A 7 18.44 15.17 -7.55
N GLN A 8 19.30 14.73 -8.46
CA GLN A 8 18.91 14.45 -9.85
C GLN A 8 17.82 13.36 -9.86
N HIS A 9 16.65 13.68 -10.45
CA HIS A 9 15.45 12.82 -10.45
C HIS A 9 14.82 12.56 -9.07
N GLY A 10 15.21 13.30 -8.03
CA GLY A 10 14.61 13.14 -6.69
C GLY A 10 13.11 13.52 -6.64
N TRP A 11 12.66 14.42 -7.52
CA TRP A 11 11.22 14.69 -7.70
C TRP A 11 10.49 13.47 -8.29
N LEU A 12 11.11 12.77 -9.25
CA LEU A 12 10.54 11.61 -9.91
C LEU A 12 10.37 10.47 -8.91
N PHE A 13 11.39 10.23 -8.09
CA PHE A 13 11.33 9.22 -7.02
C PHE A 13 10.27 9.55 -5.96
N ARG A 14 10.14 10.81 -5.52
CA ARG A 14 9.04 11.19 -4.61
C ARG A 14 7.67 11.00 -5.23
N ALA A 15 7.49 11.41 -6.49
CA ALA A 15 6.23 11.24 -7.20
C ALA A 15 5.89 9.75 -7.39
N MET A 16 6.86 8.93 -7.77
CA MET A 16 6.67 7.48 -7.90
C MET A 16 6.39 6.81 -6.56
N HIS A 17 7.02 7.24 -5.46
CA HIS A 17 6.73 6.68 -4.14
C HIS A 17 5.32 7.07 -3.65
N ALA A 18 4.91 8.33 -3.81
CA ALA A 18 3.58 8.80 -3.45
C ALA A 18 2.48 8.12 -4.30
N ASN A 19 2.69 7.99 -5.61
CA ASN A 19 1.78 7.28 -6.50
C ASN A 19 1.83 5.76 -6.29
N GLY A 20 3.00 5.22 -5.91
CA GLY A 20 3.18 3.82 -5.59
C GLY A 20 2.42 3.42 -4.33
N ALA A 21 2.37 4.30 -3.32
CA ALA A 21 1.57 4.07 -2.12
C ALA A 21 0.08 3.91 -2.43
N SER A 22 -0.49 4.75 -3.31
CA SER A 22 -1.91 4.62 -3.71
C SER A 22 -2.18 3.39 -4.58
N LEU A 23 -1.27 3.04 -5.50
CA LEU A 23 -1.36 1.81 -6.29
C LEU A 23 -1.30 0.55 -5.41
N PHE A 24 -0.49 0.56 -4.34
CA PHE A 24 -0.37 -0.55 -3.41
C PHE A 24 -1.72 -0.85 -2.72
N PHE A 25 -2.48 0.18 -2.33
CA PHE A 25 -3.83 -0.01 -1.79
C PHE A 25 -4.80 -0.60 -2.81
N ILE A 26 -4.76 -0.15 -4.07
CA ILE A 26 -5.61 -0.71 -5.14
C ILE A 26 -5.32 -2.21 -5.33
N CYS A 27 -4.04 -2.59 -5.36
CA CYS A 27 -3.61 -3.98 -5.45
C CYS A 27 -4.01 -4.83 -4.24
N LEU A 28 -4.18 -4.24 -3.05
CA LEU A 28 -4.70 -4.95 -1.88
C LEU A 28 -6.22 -5.09 -1.91
N TYR A 29 -6.95 -4.08 -2.39
CA TYR A 29 -8.42 -4.13 -2.43
C TYR A 29 -8.96 -5.10 -3.48
N LEU A 30 -8.29 -5.24 -4.63
CA LEU A 30 -8.67 -6.18 -5.71
C LEU A 30 -8.82 -7.64 -5.23
N PRO A 31 -7.82 -8.26 -4.59
CA PRO A 31 -7.92 -9.63 -4.09
C PRO A 31 -8.83 -9.77 -2.87
N ILE A 32 -9.04 -8.72 -2.07
CA ILE A 32 -10.00 -8.74 -0.96
C ILE A 32 -11.44 -8.72 -1.50
N GLY A 33 -11.73 -7.85 -2.47
CA GLY A 33 -13.03 -7.80 -3.15
C GLY A 33 -13.32 -9.09 -3.92
N GLY A 34 -12.33 -9.62 -4.64
CA GLY A 34 -12.41 -10.93 -5.29
C GLY A 34 -12.60 -12.07 -4.29
N GLY A 35 -11.84 -12.07 -3.18
CA GLY A 35 -11.94 -13.08 -2.14
C GLY A 35 -13.30 -13.10 -1.42
N LEU A 36 -13.95 -11.94 -1.28
CA LEU A 36 -15.34 -11.85 -0.79
C LEU A 36 -16.34 -12.35 -1.84
N TYR A 37 -16.15 -12.01 -3.13
CA TYR A 37 -17.04 -12.42 -4.21
C TYR A 37 -17.04 -13.93 -4.47
N TYR A 38 -15.86 -14.58 -4.45
CA TYR A 38 -15.70 -16.03 -4.67
C TYR A 38 -15.77 -16.87 -3.38
N GLY A 39 -15.95 -16.24 -2.22
CA GLY A 39 -16.01 -16.95 -0.94
C GLY A 39 -14.68 -17.52 -0.44
N SER A 40 -13.54 -17.01 -0.93
CA SER A 40 -12.19 -17.44 -0.51
C SER A 40 -11.86 -17.14 0.96
N TYR A 41 -12.75 -16.47 1.70
CA TYR A 41 -12.68 -16.38 3.17
C TYR A 41 -12.76 -17.76 3.87
N LEU A 42 -13.16 -18.82 3.15
CA LEU A 42 -13.13 -20.19 3.67
C LEU A 42 -11.71 -20.66 4.01
N TYR A 43 -10.69 -20.17 3.28
CA TYR A 43 -9.27 -20.41 3.58
C TYR A 43 -8.81 -19.47 4.69
N LYS A 44 -9.19 -19.80 5.93
CA LYS A 44 -8.99 -18.94 7.11
C LYS A 44 -7.55 -18.47 7.32
N GLU A 45 -6.55 -19.34 7.13
CA GLU A 45 -5.13 -18.99 7.30
C GLU A 45 -4.67 -17.94 6.27
N THR A 46 -5.01 -18.15 4.99
CA THR A 46 -4.68 -17.22 3.89
C THR A 46 -5.44 -15.90 4.03
N TRP A 47 -6.72 -15.96 4.39
CA TRP A 47 -7.55 -14.79 4.60
C TRP A 47 -7.08 -13.95 5.79
N ASN A 48 -6.77 -14.58 6.93
CA ASN A 48 -6.27 -13.89 8.11
C ASN A 48 -4.92 -13.20 7.83
N THR A 49 -4.03 -13.87 7.09
CA THR A 49 -2.77 -13.27 6.64
C THR A 49 -3.01 -12.05 5.74
N GLY A 50 -3.97 -12.13 4.81
CA GLY A 50 -4.36 -11.01 3.94
C GLY A 50 -4.92 -9.81 4.71
N VAL A 51 -5.76 -10.04 5.73
CA VAL A 51 -6.26 -8.99 6.62
C VAL A 51 -5.12 -8.35 7.43
N LEU A 52 -4.17 -9.17 7.90
CA LEU A 52 -3.02 -8.68 8.66
C LEU A 52 -2.07 -7.83 7.79
N LEU A 53 -1.86 -8.23 6.53
CA LEU A 53 -1.16 -7.45 5.51
C LEU A 53 -1.85 -6.10 5.27
N LEU A 54 -3.19 -6.07 5.16
CA LEU A 54 -3.94 -4.83 5.00
C LEU A 54 -3.73 -3.88 6.18
N LEU A 55 -3.82 -4.38 7.42
CA LEU A 55 -3.62 -3.58 8.63
C LEU A 55 -2.18 -3.02 8.72
N LEU A 56 -1.18 -3.86 8.44
CA LEU A 56 0.23 -3.46 8.47
C LEU A 56 0.51 -2.35 7.44
N THR A 57 -0.08 -2.47 6.26
CA THR A 57 0.10 -1.48 5.19
C THR A 57 -0.59 -0.16 5.53
N MET A 58 -1.78 -0.21 6.12
CA MET A 58 -2.47 0.99 6.63
C MET A 58 -1.62 1.73 7.67
N ALA A 59 -1.01 1.01 8.61
CA ALA A 59 -0.11 1.60 9.60
C ALA A 59 1.12 2.22 8.94
N THR A 60 1.73 1.54 7.97
CA THR A 60 2.93 2.02 7.25
C THR A 60 2.62 3.29 6.44
N ALA A 61 1.50 3.32 5.73
CA ALA A 61 1.08 4.48 4.96
C ALA A 61 0.76 5.68 5.86
N PHE A 62 0.13 5.44 7.01
CA PHE A 62 -0.15 6.48 8.00
C PHE A 62 1.14 7.12 8.53
N VAL A 63 2.12 6.32 8.95
CA VAL A 63 3.43 6.83 9.42
C VAL A 63 4.18 7.54 8.30
N GLY A 64 4.15 7.01 7.07
CA GLY A 64 4.80 7.61 5.92
C GLY A 64 4.21 8.97 5.51
N TYR A 65 2.91 9.20 5.73
CA TYR A 65 2.29 10.51 5.52
C TYR A 65 2.69 11.54 6.58
N VAL A 66 2.96 11.09 7.81
CA VAL A 66 3.33 11.95 8.94
C VAL A 66 4.80 12.41 8.89
N LEU A 67 5.67 11.73 8.15
CA LEU A 67 7.08 12.12 7.96
C LEU A 67 7.30 12.84 6.60
N PRO A 68 7.33 14.19 6.54
CA PRO A 68 7.58 14.96 5.32
C PRO A 68 9.05 15.11 4.87
#